data_AF-A0A6I1ZGT6-F1
#
_entry.id   AF-A0A6I1ZGT6-F1
#
_cell.length_a   1.000
_cell.length_b   1.000
_cell.length_c   1.000
_cell.angle_alpha   90.00
_cell.angle_beta   90.00
_cell.angle_gamma   90.00
#
_symmetry.space_group_name_H-M   'P 1'
#
loop_
_entity.id
_entity.type
_entity.pdbx_description
1 polymer ?
#
loop_
_entity_poly.entity_id
_entity_poly.type
_entity_poly.pdbx_seq_one_letter_code
_entity_poly.pdbx_strand_id
1 'polypeptide(L)'
;MEKHFEGEVVGRSATLFTAAFDQSTGVGTYVAMEKFEGSLQGREGSFNFVHSATTSGSDRTAEFFTIVPSSGTGELTEISGAGGMAVDADGTHRIWFDYQVG
;
A
#
# COMPACT_ATOMS: atom_id res chain seq x y z
N MET A 1 1.55 8.25 -9.78
CA MET A 1 0.41 7.35 -10.09
C MET A 1 -0.66 7.58 -9.04
N GLU A 2 -1.93 7.48 -9.40
CA GLU A 2 -3.03 7.52 -8.43
C GLU A 2 -3.67 6.13 -8.34
N LYS A 3 -4.02 5.68 -7.13
CA LYS A 3 -4.83 4.49 -6.89
C LYS A 3 -6.14 4.89 -6.23
N HIS A 4 -7.21 4.16 -6.54
CA HIS A 4 -8.51 4.29 -5.88
C HIS A 4 -8.79 3.02 -5.09
N PHE A 5 -9.35 3.20 -3.89
CA PHE A 5 -9.67 2.13 -2.95
C PHE A 5 -11.17 2.11 -2.72
N GLU A 6 -11.74 0.91 -2.70
CA GLU A 6 -13.15 0.65 -2.43
C GLU A 6 -13.28 -0.49 -1.41
N GLY A 7 -14.36 -0.50 -0.63
CA GLY A 7 -14.63 -1.49 0.42
C GLY A 7 -14.52 -0.88 1.82
N GLU A 8 -13.83 -1.56 2.75
CA GLU A 8 -13.58 -1.02 4.10
C GLU A 8 -12.54 0.11 4.11
N VAL A 9 -11.72 0.18 3.06
CA VAL A 9 -10.81 1.28 2.76
C VAL A 9 -11.40 2.02 1.56
N VAL A 10 -11.83 3.25 1.76
CA VAL A 10 -12.43 4.08 0.70
C VAL A 10 -11.61 5.34 0.54
N GLY A 11 -11.07 5.59 -0.64
CA GLY A 11 -10.28 6.79 -0.86
C GLY A 11 -9.35 6.70 -2.04
N ARG A 12 -8.31 7.51 -2.03
CA ARG A 12 -7.28 7.51 -3.06
C ARG A 12 -5.89 7.61 -2.47
N SER A 13 -4.89 7.11 -3.18
CA SER A 13 -3.49 7.35 -2.86
C SER A 13 -2.75 8.01 -4.01
N ALA A 14 -1.87 8.94 -3.66
CA ALA A 14 -0.81 9.42 -4.54
C ALA A 14 0.44 8.59 -4.29
N THR A 15 0.91 7.88 -5.32
CA THR A 15 2.06 6.97 -5.24
C THR A 15 3.28 7.53 -5.96
N LEU A 16 4.42 7.50 -5.27
CA LEU A 16 5.75 7.54 -5.86
C LEU A 16 6.37 6.15 -5.74
N PHE A 17 6.93 5.63 -6.83
CA PHE A 17 7.67 4.37 -6.78
C PHE A 17 8.85 4.37 -7.74
N THR A 18 9.82 3.52 -7.44
CA THR A 18 10.94 3.21 -8.32
C THR A 18 11.11 1.69 -8.38
N ALA A 19 11.67 1.20 -9.47
CA ALA A 19 11.87 -0.22 -9.69
C ALA A 19 13.15 -0.48 -10.49
N ALA A 20 13.78 -1.63 -10.19
CA ALA A 20 14.72 -2.29 -11.08
C ALA A 20 14.02 -3.56 -11.57
N PHE A 21 13.46 -3.49 -12.78
CA PHE A 21 12.56 -4.51 -13.31
C PHE A 21 12.88 -4.81 -14.77
N ASP A 22 13.13 -6.08 -15.08
CA ASP A 22 13.27 -6.58 -16.43
C ASP A 22 11.90 -7.00 -16.97
N GLN A 23 11.36 -6.19 -17.89
CA GLN A 23 10.05 -6.44 -18.49
C GLN A 23 9.99 -7.72 -19.33
N SER A 24 11.12 -8.21 -19.85
CA SER A 24 11.15 -9.39 -20.71
C SER A 24 11.02 -10.70 -19.92
N THR A 25 11.56 -10.72 -18.70
CA THR A 25 11.54 -11.90 -17.82
C THR A 25 10.53 -11.76 -16.68
N GLY A 26 10.00 -10.55 -16.44
CA GLY A 26 9.11 -10.28 -15.32
C GLY A 26 9.82 -10.28 -13.96
N VAL A 27 11.16 -10.20 -13.95
CA VAL A 27 11.98 -10.28 -12.74
C VAL A 27 12.33 -8.88 -12.25
N GLY A 28 12.26 -8.66 -10.95
CA GLY A 28 12.78 -7.42 -10.38
C GLY A 28 12.26 -7.09 -9.00
N THR A 29 12.59 -5.89 -8.57
CA THR A 29 12.23 -5.35 -7.25
C THR A 29 11.68 -3.94 -7.44
N TYR A 30 10.68 -3.60 -6.64
CA TYR A 30 10.19 -2.23 -6.55
C TYR A 30 10.07 -1.78 -5.09
N VAL A 31 10.06 -0.47 -4.90
CA VAL A 31 9.66 0.18 -3.65
C VAL A 31 8.75 1.36 -3.97
N ALA A 32 7.68 1.50 -3.20
CA ALA A 32 6.65 2.51 -3.37
C ALA A 32 6.34 3.18 -2.03
N MET A 33 6.23 4.51 -2.05
CA MET A 33 5.74 5.33 -0.95
C MET A 33 4.46 6.02 -1.39
N GLU A 34 3.45 5.97 -0.53
CA GLU A 34 2.11 6.42 -0.84
C GLU A 34 1.57 7.34 0.24
N LYS A 35 0.85 8.38 -0.18
CA LYS A 35 -0.05 9.14 0.70
C LYS A 35 -1.49 8.73 0.39
N PHE A 36 -2.17 8.12 1.36
CA PHE A 36 -3.60 7.83 1.29
C PHE A 36 -4.42 8.97 1.88
N GLU A 37 -5.54 9.29 1.26
CA GLU A 37 -6.57 10.22 1.75
C GLU A 37 -7.94 9.57 1.58
N GLY A 38 -8.69 9.44 2.68
CA GLY A 38 -10.02 8.83 2.70
C GLY A 38 -10.41 8.24 4.07
N SER A 39 -11.16 7.15 4.02
CA SER A 39 -11.80 6.52 5.18
C SER A 39 -11.28 5.09 5.41
N LEU A 40 -10.94 4.77 6.67
CA LEU A 40 -10.75 3.39 7.14
C LEU A 40 -11.88 3.00 8.08
N GLN A 41 -12.74 2.07 7.67
CA GLN A 41 -13.91 1.65 8.45
C GLN A 41 -14.75 2.84 8.98
N GLY A 42 -14.90 3.87 8.15
CA GLY A 42 -15.65 5.09 8.48
C GLY A 42 -14.88 6.18 9.22
N ARG A 43 -13.59 5.97 9.54
CA ARG A 43 -12.72 7.00 10.15
C ARG A 43 -12.01 7.80 9.08
N GLU A 44 -12.33 9.09 8.99
CA GLU A 44 -11.80 9.99 7.96
C GLU A 44 -10.43 10.54 8.32
N GLY A 45 -9.50 10.52 7.37
CA GLY A 45 -8.18 11.09 7.54
C GLY A 45 -7.24 10.83 6.38
N SER A 46 -5.96 10.96 6.66
CA SER A 46 -4.89 10.61 5.74
C SER A 46 -3.75 9.96 6.49
N PHE A 47 -2.94 9.16 5.81
CA PHE A 47 -1.67 8.66 6.33
C PHE A 47 -0.76 8.27 5.18
N ASN A 48 0.51 8.09 5.47
CA ASN A 48 1.48 7.61 4.49
C ASN A 48 1.83 6.16 4.80
N PHE A 49 2.13 5.37 3.77
CA PHE A 49 2.66 4.02 3.91
C PHE A 49 3.70 3.73 2.84
N VAL A 50 4.61 2.82 3.14
CA VAL A 50 5.65 2.34 2.21
C VAL A 50 5.49 0.84 2.03
N HIS A 51 5.71 0.36 0.82
CA HIS A 51 5.71 -1.06 0.54
C HIS A 51 6.67 -1.43 -0.61
N SER A 52 7.19 -2.64 -0.57
CA SER A 52 8.10 -3.19 -1.57
C SER A 52 7.90 -4.68 -1.73
N ALA A 53 8.30 -5.22 -2.88
CA ALA A 53 8.46 -6.66 -3.06
C ALA A 53 9.45 -6.93 -4.19
N THR A 54 9.89 -8.19 -4.24
CA THR A 54 10.69 -8.78 -5.32
C THR A 54 9.90 -9.89 -5.99
N THR A 55 10.11 -10.09 -7.28
CA THR A 55 9.58 -11.20 -8.06
C THR A 55 10.67 -11.86 -8.89
N SER A 56 10.65 -13.18 -8.97
CA SER A 56 11.43 -13.99 -9.90
C SER A 56 10.69 -14.29 -11.21
N GLY A 57 9.58 -13.58 -11.48
CA GLY A 57 8.75 -13.72 -12.67
C GLY A 57 7.49 -14.54 -12.46
N SER A 58 7.49 -15.47 -11.49
CA SER A 58 6.32 -16.30 -11.15
C SER A 58 5.88 -16.20 -9.69
N ASP A 59 6.67 -15.57 -8.83
CA ASP A 59 6.42 -15.47 -7.40
C ASP A 59 6.44 -14.01 -6.92
N ARG A 60 6.14 -13.83 -5.64
CA ARG A 60 6.24 -12.56 -4.94
C ARG A 60 6.87 -12.83 -3.58
N THR A 61 7.99 -12.17 -3.31
CA THR A 61 8.84 -12.44 -2.16
C THR A 61 9.42 -11.13 -1.60
N ALA A 62 10.12 -11.21 -0.47
CA ALA A 62 10.74 -10.07 0.20
C ALA A 62 9.77 -8.89 0.40
N GLU A 63 8.54 -9.22 0.78
CA GLU A 63 7.48 -8.23 0.97
C GLU A 63 7.73 -7.41 2.23
N PHE A 64 7.58 -6.10 2.08
CA PHE A 64 7.60 -5.17 3.19
C PHE A 64 6.44 -4.21 3.02
N PHE A 65 5.76 -3.89 4.11
CA PHE A 65 4.67 -2.94 4.16
C PHE A 65 4.63 -2.30 5.54
N THR A 66 4.60 -0.98 5.63
CA THR A 66 4.45 -0.29 6.91
C THR A 66 3.72 1.03 6.75
N ILE A 67 2.84 1.34 7.71
CA ILE A 67 2.30 2.68 7.89
C ILE A 67 3.41 3.56 8.48
N VAL A 68 3.71 4.67 7.81
CA VAL A 68 4.77 5.60 8.25
C VAL A 68 4.37 6.18 9.61
N PRO A 69 5.21 6.02 10.65
CA PRO A 69 4.90 6.53 11.98
C PRO A 69 4.56 8.01 11.99
N SER A 70 3.53 8.38 12.76
CA SER A 70 3.08 9.77 12.95
C SER A 70 2.69 10.52 11.65
N SER A 71 2.36 9.79 10.59
CA SER A 71 1.88 10.38 9.33
C SER A 71 0.37 10.60 9.28
N GLY A 72 -0.34 10.05 10.27
CA GLY A 72 -1.79 10.12 10.41
C GLY A 72 -2.32 11.55 10.54
N THR A 73 -3.54 11.79 10.06
CA THR A 73 -4.28 13.03 10.26
C THR A 73 -5.76 12.75 10.53
N GLY A 74 -6.50 13.75 11.03
CA GLY A 74 -7.94 13.61 11.28
C GLY A 74 -8.23 12.54 12.32
N GLU A 75 -9.22 11.70 12.05
CA GLU A 75 -9.57 10.57 12.92
C GLU A 75 -8.55 9.43 12.88
N LEU A 76 -7.54 9.55 12.01
CA LEU A 76 -6.42 8.61 11.86
C LEU A 76 -5.11 9.18 12.41
N THR A 77 -5.13 10.24 13.23
CA THR A 77 -3.91 10.91 13.72
C THR A 77 -2.92 9.95 14.40
N GLU A 78 -3.42 9.07 15.27
CA GLU A 78 -2.61 8.07 16.00
C GLU A 78 -2.56 6.71 15.29
N ILE A 79 -2.73 6.67 13.95
CA ILE A 79 -2.67 5.41 13.21
C ILE A 79 -1.24 4.84 13.21
N SER A 80 -1.14 3.55 13.49
CA SER A 80 0.09 2.77 13.35
C SER A 80 -0.21 1.37 12.85
N GLY A 81 0.78 0.72 12.25
CA GLY A 81 0.63 -0.67 11.81
C GLY A 81 1.38 -0.98 10.52
N ALA A 82 0.92 -2.05 9.89
CA ALA A 82 1.46 -2.59 8.65
C ALA A 82 0.30 -2.98 7.72
N GLY A 83 0.50 -4.03 6.95
CA GLY A 83 -0.47 -4.52 5.99
C GLY A 83 0.21 -5.38 4.94
N GLY A 84 -0.38 -5.42 3.76
CA GLY A 84 0.19 -6.12 2.64
C GLY A 84 -0.52 -5.82 1.34
N MET A 85 -0.04 -6.49 0.29
CA MET A 85 -0.65 -6.41 -1.02
C MET A 85 -0.61 -7.77 -1.72
N ALA A 86 -1.72 -8.15 -2.33
CA ALA A 86 -1.81 -9.29 -3.23
C ALA A 86 -2.34 -8.83 -4.59
N VAL A 87 -2.14 -9.65 -5.61
CA VAL A 87 -2.73 -9.46 -6.93
C VAL A 87 -3.53 -10.72 -7.24
N ASP A 88 -4.83 -10.57 -7.41
CA ASP A 88 -5.72 -11.67 -7.76
C ASP A 88 -5.45 -12.14 -9.20
N ALA A 89 -5.93 -13.33 -9.55
CA ALA A 89 -5.70 -13.91 -10.88
C ALA A 89 -6.27 -13.06 -12.04
N ASP A 90 -7.24 -12.19 -11.77
CA ASP A 90 -7.82 -11.26 -12.74
C ASP A 90 -7.05 -9.92 -12.85
N GLY A 91 -5.95 -9.78 -12.10
CA GLY A 91 -5.14 -8.56 -12.06
C GLY A 91 -5.62 -7.54 -11.02
N THR A 92 -6.66 -7.83 -10.24
CA THR A 92 -7.12 -6.92 -9.17
C THR A 92 -6.07 -6.83 -8.07
N HIS A 93 -5.64 -5.62 -7.75
CA HIS A 93 -4.76 -5.37 -6.62
C HIS A 93 -5.58 -5.34 -5.32
N ARG A 94 -5.22 -6.20 -4.37
CA ARG A 94 -5.77 -6.21 -3.00
C ARG A 94 -4.76 -5.59 -2.07
N ILE A 95 -5.11 -4.47 -1.44
CA ILE A 95 -4.33 -3.87 -0.36
C ILE A 95 -5.14 -3.96 0.91
N TRP A 96 -4.50 -4.33 2.01
CA TRP A 96 -5.09 -4.32 3.34
C TRP A 96 -4.15 -3.64 4.33
N PHE A 97 -4.72 -3.15 5.42
CA PHE A 97 -3.99 -2.54 6.53
C PHE A 97 -4.25 -3.33 7.80
N ASP A 98 -3.17 -3.77 8.44
CA ASP A 98 -3.21 -4.34 9.78
C ASP A 98 -2.85 -3.20 10.74
N TYR A 99 -3.87 -2.46 11.16
CA TYR A 99 -3.71 -1.17 11.83
C TYR A 99 -4.41 -1.10 13.19
N GLN A 100 -3.95 -0.13 13.98
CA GLN A 100 -4.64 0.35 15.17
C GLN A 100 -4.70 1.88 15.12
N VAL A 101 -5.68 2.45 15.80
CA VAL A 101 -5.83 3.90 16.02
C VAL A 101 -6.07 4.10 17.51
N GLY A 102 -5.13 4.72 18.22
CA GLY A 102 -5.23 4.96 19.66
C GLY A 102 -3.99 5.59 20.27
#